data_AF-A0A4R3M9J5-F1
#
_entry.id   AF-A0A4R3M9J5-F1
#
_cell.length_a   1.000
_cell.length_b   1.000
_cell.length_c   1.000
_cell.angle_alpha   90.00
_cell.angle_beta   90.00
_cell.angle_gamma   90.00
#
_symmetry.space_group_name_H-M   'P 1'
#
loop_
_entity.id
_entity.type
_entity.pdbx_description
1 polymer ?
#
loop_
_entity_poly.entity_id
_entity_poly.type
_entity_poly.pdbx_seq_one_letter_code
_entity_poly.pdbx_strand_id
1 'polypeptide(L)'
;MSGGTAALRQIALHVVPGTGTYGDTFLGLHFYSWAFIVFGLIIAGSALMLLFERQFEVAPGPRPRLTGLALVSFWLFALRALGNGLSTLAECELGLCPDNPTEYQLFAPTPAPASD
;
A
#
# COMPACT_ATOMS: atom_id res chain seq x y z
N MET A 1 2.03 4.74 8.94
CA MET A 1 2.56 5.96 8.29
C MET A 1 3.50 5.67 7.12
N SER A 2 4.07 4.46 7.00
CA SER A 2 4.93 4.04 5.89
C SER A 2 4.29 4.13 4.50
N GLY A 3 2.97 3.91 4.40
CA GLY A 3 2.27 3.95 3.10
C GLY A 3 2.22 5.35 2.46
N GLY A 4 1.93 6.39 3.26
CA GLY A 4 1.89 7.78 2.76
C GLY A 4 3.27 8.27 2.31
N THR A 5 4.32 7.90 3.04
CA THR A 5 5.71 8.24 2.67
C THR A 5 6.15 7.53 1.39
N ALA A 6 5.75 6.27 1.19
CA ALA A 6 6.03 5.52 -0.03
C ALA A 6 5.33 6.13 -1.26
N ALA A 7 4.06 6.52 -1.10
CA ALA A 7 3.31 7.23 -2.14
C ALA A 7 3.94 8.60 -2.47
N LEU A 8 4.32 9.37 -1.45
CA LEU A 8 4.98 10.66 -1.65
C LEU A 8 6.33 10.53 -2.36
N ARG A 9 7.12 9.49 -2.05
CA ARG A 9 8.36 9.18 -2.77
C ARG A 9 8.10 8.95 -4.26
N GLN A 10 7.07 8.16 -4.59
CA GLN A 10 6.69 7.89 -5.98
C GLN A 10 6.23 9.16 -6.72
N ILE A 11 5.48 10.04 -6.06
CA ILE A 11 5.13 11.36 -6.62
C ILE A 11 6.41 12.18 -6.89
N ALA A 12 7.31 12.24 -5.92
CA ALA A 12 8.55 13.03 -6.02
C ALA A 12 9.48 12.53 -7.13
N LEU A 13 9.48 11.23 -7.42
CA LEU A 13 10.26 10.66 -8.52
C LEU A 13 9.72 11.02 -9.91
N HIS A 14 8.42 11.26 -10.03
CA HIS A 14 7.75 11.53 -11.31
C HIS A 14 7.30 12.99 -11.49
N VAL A 15 7.72 13.89 -10.60
CA VAL A 15 7.42 15.33 -10.72
C VAL A 15 8.37 16.05 -11.68
N VAL A 16 9.57 15.49 -11.90
CA VAL A 16 10.59 16.10 -12.76
C VAL A 16 10.26 15.80 -14.23
N PRO A 17 10.24 16.82 -15.11
CA PRO A 17 9.95 16.60 -16.53
C PRO A 17 11.01 15.68 -17.17
N GLY A 18 10.55 14.64 -17.87
CA GLY A 18 11.41 13.67 -18.56
C GLY A 18 11.58 12.31 -17.86
N THR A 19 11.09 12.14 -16.62
CA THR A 19 11.17 10.86 -15.89
C THR A 19 10.06 9.86 -16.25
N GLY A 20 9.10 10.26 -17.09
CA GLY A 20 7.96 9.42 -17.48
C GLY A 20 6.94 9.24 -16.37
N THR A 21 6.16 8.17 -16.43
CA THR A 21 5.13 7.80 -15.44
C THR A 21 5.06 6.29 -15.28
N TYR A 22 4.75 5.81 -14.07
CA TYR A 22 4.56 4.40 -13.79
C TYR A 22 3.11 4.06 -13.44
N GLY A 23 2.60 3.00 -14.07
CA GLY A 23 1.24 2.48 -13.89
C GLY A 23 0.15 3.29 -14.58
N ASP A 24 -1.03 2.67 -14.72
CA ASP A 24 -2.19 3.30 -15.33
C ASP A 24 -2.76 4.45 -14.49
N THR A 25 -3.50 5.33 -15.16
CA THR A 25 -4.24 6.41 -14.52
C THR A 25 -5.67 5.98 -14.24
N PHE A 26 -6.20 6.41 -13.11
CA PHE A 26 -7.60 6.33 -12.77
C PHE A 26 -8.13 7.75 -12.57
N LEU A 27 -9.16 8.13 -13.34
CA LEU A 27 -9.72 9.50 -13.33
C LEU A 27 -8.66 10.60 -13.54
N GLY A 28 -7.66 10.34 -14.39
CA GLY A 28 -6.60 11.29 -14.72
C GLY A 28 -5.46 11.41 -13.70
N LEU A 29 -5.46 10.59 -12.64
CA LEU A 29 -4.37 10.53 -11.66
C LEU A 29 -3.81 9.11 -11.56
N HIS A 30 -2.49 8.98 -11.41
CA HIS A 30 -1.87 7.68 -11.16
C HIS A 30 -2.24 7.13 -9.76
N PHE A 31 -2.16 5.81 -9.61
CA PHE A 31 -2.50 5.15 -8.35
C PHE A 31 -1.65 5.61 -7.15
N TYR A 32 -0.39 5.99 -7.36
CA TYR A 32 0.45 6.53 -6.28
C TYR A 32 -0.09 7.88 -5.76
N SER A 33 -0.67 8.71 -6.62
CA SER A 33 -1.32 9.98 -6.23
C SER A 33 -2.62 9.71 -5.48
N TRP A 34 -3.42 8.76 -5.95
CA TRP A 34 -4.62 8.32 -5.24
C TRP A 34 -4.31 7.75 -3.86
N ALA A 35 -3.27 6.91 -3.74
CA ALA A 35 -2.83 6.37 -2.46
C ALA A 35 -2.49 7.49 -1.48
N PHE A 36 -1.76 8.52 -1.93
CA PHE A 36 -1.43 9.68 -1.09
C PHE A 36 -2.68 10.43 -0.61
N ILE A 37 -3.63 10.69 -1.51
CA ILE A 37 -4.92 11.35 -1.17
C ILE A 37 -5.70 10.53 -0.14
N VAL A 38 -5.87 9.23 -0.38
CA VAL A 38 -6.63 8.34 0.52
C VAL A 38 -5.98 8.26 1.90
N PHE A 39 -4.65 8.16 1.99
CA PHE A 39 -3.95 8.23 3.28
C PHE A 39 -4.21 9.56 3.99
N GLY A 40 -4.17 10.68 3.28
CA GLY A 40 -4.50 12.00 3.83
C GLY A 40 -5.93 12.07 4.38
N LEU A 41 -6.91 11.56 3.62
CA LEU A 41 -8.32 11.52 4.03
C LEU A 41 -8.54 10.64 5.25
N ILE A 42 -7.89 9.48 5.33
CA ILE A 42 -7.96 8.60 6.50
C ILE A 42 -7.40 9.30 7.74
N ILE A 43 -6.24 9.94 7.63
CA ILE A 43 -5.63 10.68 8.76
C ILE A 43 -6.55 11.81 9.22
N ALA A 44 -7.06 12.62 8.28
CA ALA A 44 -7.98 13.71 8.60
C ALA A 44 -9.29 13.19 9.22
N GLY A 45 -9.85 12.11 8.69
CA GLY A 45 -11.05 11.48 9.21
C GLY A 45 -10.85 10.88 10.60
N SER A 46 -9.72 10.21 10.86
CA SER A 46 -9.36 9.71 12.19
C SER A 46 -9.14 10.86 13.18
N ALA A 47 -8.45 11.92 12.78
CA ALA A 47 -8.26 13.11 13.61
C ALA A 47 -9.60 13.77 13.97
N LEU A 48 -10.50 13.91 12.99
CA LEU A 48 -11.85 14.43 13.21
C LEU A 48 -12.66 13.51 14.13
N MET A 49 -12.61 12.19 13.93
CA MET A 49 -13.28 11.24 14.82
C MET A 49 -12.81 11.40 16.26
N LEU A 50 -11.49 11.56 16.49
CA LEU A 50 -10.92 11.73 17.83
C LEU A 50 -11.37 13.00 18.56
N LEU A 51 -11.92 14.00 17.85
CA LEU A 51 -12.48 15.20 18.48
C LEU A 51 -13.83 14.94 19.19
N PHE A 52 -14.48 13.80 18.96
CA PHE A 52 -15.76 13.46 19.58
C PHE A 52 -15.59 12.59 20.83
N GLU A 53 -15.79 13.15 22.02
CA GLU A 53 -15.61 12.42 23.29
C GLU A 53 -16.60 11.26 23.49
N ARG A 54 -17.77 11.32 22.86
CA ARG A 54 -18.83 10.28 22.93
C ARG A 54 -18.38 8.88 22.48
N GLN A 55 -17.28 8.76 21.73
CA GLN A 55 -16.77 7.45 21.31
C GLN A 55 -16.12 6.66 22.46
N PHE A 56 -15.73 7.34 23.54
CA PHE A 56 -15.12 6.74 24.72
C PHE A 56 -16.15 6.36 25.79
N GLU A 57 -17.42 6.74 25.61
CA GLU A 57 -18.49 6.31 26.49
C GLU A 57 -18.71 4.79 26.32
N VAL A 58 -18.57 4.06 27.42
CA VAL A 58 -18.82 2.61 27.44
C VAL A 58 -20.33 2.39 27.31
N ALA A 59 -20.79 2.24 26.07
CA ALA A 59 -22.15 1.86 25.80
C ALA A 59 -22.36 0.38 26.21
N PRO A 60 -23.36 0.05 27.05
CA PRO A 60 -23.74 -1.34 27.32
C PRO A 60 -24.41 -1.91 26.07
N GLY A 61 -23.61 -2.44 25.16
CA GLY A 61 -24.04 -3.05 23.90
C GLY A 61 -23.82 -4.57 23.89
N PRO A 62 -24.62 -5.34 23.12
CA PRO A 62 -24.34 -6.75 22.89
C PRO A 62 -22.92 -6.93 22.35
N ARG A 63 -22.16 -7.88 22.93
CA ARG A 63 -20.83 -8.22 22.40
C ARG A 63 -20.97 -8.68 20.95
N PRO A 64 -20.18 -8.15 20.01
CA PRO A 64 -20.22 -8.59 18.62
C PRO A 64 -19.94 -10.10 18.57
N ARG A 65 -20.84 -10.86 17.95
CA ARG A 65 -20.64 -12.30 17.73
C ARG A 65 -19.77 -12.48 16.50
N LEU A 66 -18.76 -13.34 16.61
CA LEU A 66 -17.92 -13.71 15.48
C LEU A 66 -18.78 -14.50 14.47
N THR A 67 -19.16 -13.85 13.37
CA THR A 67 -19.94 -14.47 12.30
C THR A 67 -19.02 -15.19 11.33
N GLY A 68 -19.55 -16.19 10.61
CA GLY A 68 -18.81 -16.86 9.54
C GLY A 68 -18.28 -15.88 8.49
N LEU A 69 -19.04 -14.82 8.19
CA LEU A 69 -18.61 -13.74 7.29
C LEU A 69 -17.38 -12.98 7.81
N ALA A 70 -17.33 -12.67 9.11
CA ALA A 70 -16.18 -11.99 9.72
C ALA A 70 -14.93 -12.87 9.63
N LEU A 71 -15.07 -14.17 9.88
CA LEU A 71 -13.95 -15.12 9.79
C LEU A 71 -13.44 -15.26 8.35
N VAL A 72 -14.34 -15.37 7.37
CA VAL A 72 -13.98 -15.43 5.94
C VAL A 72 -13.27 -14.15 5.50
N SER A 73 -13.81 -12.98 5.88
CA SER A 73 -13.23 -11.69 5.54
C SER A 73 -11.81 -11.54 6.12
N PHE A 74 -11.62 -11.96 7.37
CA PHE A 74 -10.31 -11.98 8.02
C PHE A 74 -9.31 -12.85 7.25
N TRP A 75 -9.69 -14.09 6.91
CA TRP A 75 -8.81 -15.00 6.20
C TRP A 75 -8.48 -14.53 4.78
N LEU A 76 -9.46 -13.98 4.06
CA LEU A 76 -9.23 -13.39 2.74
C LEU A 76 -8.26 -12.21 2.80
N PHE A 77 -8.44 -11.32 3.79
CA PHE A 77 -7.51 -10.22 4.02
C PHE A 77 -6.10 -10.71 4.36
N ALA A 78 -6.00 -11.69 5.27
CA ALA A 78 -4.72 -12.27 5.67
C ALA A 78 -4.00 -12.92 4.49
N LEU A 79 -4.71 -13.71 3.69
CA LEU A 79 -4.16 -14.35 2.48
C LEU A 79 -3.70 -13.30 1.46
N ARG A 80 -4.47 -12.23 1.26
CA ARG A 80 -4.10 -11.15 0.36
C ARG A 80 -2.88 -10.38 0.87
N ALA A 81 -2.79 -10.10 2.17
CA ALA A 81 -1.64 -9.44 2.77
C ALA A 81 -0.37 -10.31 2.65
N LEU A 82 -0.48 -11.61 2.93
CA LEU A 82 0.62 -12.57 2.76
C LEU A 82 1.07 -12.67 1.31
N GLY A 83 0.13 -12.76 0.36
CA GLY A 83 0.44 -12.80 -1.07
C GLY A 83 1.17 -11.55 -1.54
N ASN A 84 0.72 -10.35 -1.14
CA ASN A 84 1.41 -9.11 -1.48
C ASN A 84 2.80 -9.02 -0.84
N GLY A 85 2.95 -9.49 0.40
CA GLY A 85 4.25 -9.55 1.09
C GLY A 85 5.24 -10.50 0.39
N LEU A 86 4.81 -11.71 0.06
CA LEU A 86 5.61 -12.69 -0.68
C LEU A 86 5.98 -12.18 -2.08
N SER A 87 5.06 -11.53 -2.78
CA SER A 87 5.35 -10.87 -4.06
C SER A 87 6.45 -9.83 -3.91
N THR A 88 6.36 -8.97 -2.90
CA THR A 88 7.36 -7.93 -2.63
C THR A 88 8.73 -8.53 -2.32
N LEU A 89 8.78 -9.62 -1.55
CA LEU A 89 10.02 -10.35 -1.27
C LEU A 89 10.59 -11.00 -2.54
N ALA A 90 9.75 -11.52 -3.43
CA ALA A 90 10.22 -12.06 -4.71
C ALA A 90 10.74 -10.96 -5.66
N GLU A 91 10.20 -9.74 -5.56
CA GLU A 91 10.57 -8.61 -6.39
C GLU A 91 11.89 -7.95 -5.94
N CYS A 92 12.14 -7.85 -4.63
CA CYS A 92 13.20 -7.02 -4.06
C CYS A 92 14.13 -7.77 -3.10
N GLU A 93 13.90 -9.07 -2.90
CA GLU A 93 14.54 -9.88 -1.87
C GLU A 93 14.43 -9.21 -0.48
N LEU A 94 15.55 -8.82 0.12
CA LEU A 94 15.61 -8.09 1.38
C LEU A 94 16.15 -6.64 1.20
N GLY A 95 16.28 -6.18 -0.04
CA GLY A 95 16.81 -4.86 -0.40
C GLY A 95 15.73 -3.80 -0.65
N LEU A 96 16.15 -2.64 -1.17
CA LEU A 96 15.21 -1.64 -1.66
C LEU A 96 14.66 -2.07 -3.02
N CYS A 97 13.33 -2.07 -3.13
CA CYS A 97 12.66 -2.31 -4.40
C CYS A 97 13.05 -1.29 -5.46
N PRO A 98 13.25 -1.70 -6.72
CA PRO A 98 13.37 -0.77 -7.83
C PRO A 98 12.09 0.06 -7.95
N ASP A 99 12.23 1.29 -8.47
CA ASP A 99 11.09 2.22 -8.55
C ASP A 99 10.00 1.73 -9.50
N ASN A 100 10.40 1.03 -10.57
CA ASN A 100 9.55 0.50 -11.62
C ASN A 100 9.96 -0.96 -11.92
N PRO A 101 9.45 -1.96 -11.16
CA PRO A 101 9.79 -3.36 -11.41
C PRO A 101 9.18 -3.86 -12.73
N THR A 102 9.98 -4.58 -13.52
CA THR A 102 9.54 -5.29 -14.72
C THR A 102 9.70 -6.81 -14.59
N GLU A 103 10.45 -7.27 -13.59
CA GLU A 103 10.79 -8.67 -13.36
C GLU A 103 10.96 -8.96 -11.86
N TYR A 104 10.66 -10.19 -11.46
CA TYR A 104 10.92 -10.69 -10.11
C TYR A 104 12.38 -11.09 -9.97
N GLN A 105 13.17 -10.31 -9.23
CA GLN A 105 14.62 -10.52 -9.10
C GLN A 105 14.98 -11.92 -8.56
N LEU A 106 14.14 -12.49 -7.68
CA LEU A 106 14.34 -13.84 -7.15
C LEU A 106 14.27 -14.94 -8.21
N PHE A 107 13.57 -14.69 -9.32
CA PHE A 107 13.37 -15.65 -10.41
C PHE A 107 14.06 -15.22 -11.72
N ALA A 108 14.68 -14.04 -11.75
CA ALA A 108 15.39 -13.53 -12.91
C ALA A 108 16.71 -14.29 -13.10
N PRO A 109 17.08 -14.69 -14.33
CA PRO A 109 18.41 -15.20 -14.62
C PRO A 109 19.47 -14.14 -14.25
N THR A 110 20.55 -14.54 -13.58
CA THR A 110 21.67 -13.65 -13.27
C THR A 110 22.11 -12.89 -14.52
N PRO A 111 22.17 -11.54 -14.52
CA PRO A 111 22.70 -10.82 -15.66
C PRO A 111 24.14 -11.27 -15.92
N ALA A 112 24.46 -11.68 -17.15
CA ALA A 112 25.85 -11.85 -17.54
C ALA A 112 26.60 -10.53 -17.28
N PRO A 113 27.85 -10.56 -16.76
CA PRO A 113 28.60 -9.34 -16.51
C PRO A 113 28.69 -8.53 -17.80
N ALA A 114 28.29 -7.26 -17.75
CA ALA A 114 28.46 -6.32 -18.85
C ALA A 114 29.95 -6.26 -19.21
N SER A 115 30.30 -6.71 -20.41
CA SER A 115 31.57 -6.35 -21.03
C SER A 115 31.48 -4.90 -21.49
N ASP A 116 32.47 -4.11 -21.10
CA ASP A 116 32.67 -2.68 -21.36
C ASP A 116 32.24 -2.18 -22.75
#